data_AF-A0A2K1K731-F1
#
_entry.id   AF-A0A2K1K731-F1
#
_cell.length_a   1.000
_cell.length_b   1.000
_cell.length_c   1.000
_cell.angle_alpha   90.00
_cell.angle_beta   90.00
_cell.angle_gamma   90.00
#
_symmetry.space_group_name_H-M   'P 1'
#
loop_
_entity.id
_entity.type
_entity.pdbx_description
1 polymer ?
#
loop_
_entity_poly.entity_id
_entity_poly.type
_entity_poly.pdbx_seq_one_letter_code
_entity_poly.pdbx_strand_id
1 'polypeptide(L)'
;MHTVVTHMNTVIMLDHTNTGPSAIKLLNGRCRNQPAERISKVDCYAHSIMFNPGNNQVRPLYVYTDTWCSSGQFFNNGRMVQTGGDFEGNRKIRTLQPCGAGGNCDWVELEENLVTGCWYSSNQLLPSGIQQIIVGGRNTPSYEFYPKRRAGEGFYNLGMLGGDNNLYPFVYLLPNGDLFVFANRNSGYPQILGNPRNYLFAGSAVMLPLTWQIGFEFAQIMVCGGAAAGASNTGNANAPMSFSCGTIVASSKNPGWGKANNPALNPVNYNPVTKQFQIYAKTNILRMYHSTANLLADERVLLVRSKTHQFYTFNGVRLAIQGYLNRIKYKQVFVVNFAMGQRVGVVEVNMNSAPYVTHSFAQGQRQMKLKTMLPTKAGNG
;
A
#
# COMPACT_ATOMS: atom_id res chain seq x y z
N MET A 1 -8.24 -9.43 2.19
CA MET A 1 -7.13 -9.18 3.13
C MET A 1 -6.38 -7.92 2.78
N HIS A 2 -6.05 -7.17 3.82
CA HIS A 2 -5.32 -5.91 3.78
C HIS A 2 -4.19 -5.96 4.80
N THR A 3 -3.10 -5.28 4.49
CA THR A 3 -1.89 -5.34 5.30
C THR A 3 -1.17 -4.01 5.27
N VAL A 4 -0.56 -3.64 6.40
CA VAL A 4 0.24 -2.42 6.50
C VAL A 4 1.30 -2.56 7.57
N VAL A 5 2.49 -2.03 7.30
CA VAL A 5 3.60 -1.98 8.26
C VAL A 5 3.51 -0.68 9.05
N THR A 6 3.63 -0.74 10.37
CA THR A 6 3.57 0.45 11.24
C THR A 6 4.98 1.00 11.48
N HIS A 7 5.05 2.26 11.92
CA HIS A 7 6.30 2.87 12.41
C HIS A 7 6.84 2.22 13.69
N MET A 8 6.11 1.27 14.30
CA MET A 8 6.52 0.48 15.46
C MET A 8 7.12 -0.88 15.05
N ASN A 9 7.44 -1.08 13.77
CA ASN A 9 7.90 -2.35 13.21
C ASN A 9 6.94 -3.53 13.42
N THR A 10 5.66 -3.24 13.61
CA THR A 10 4.59 -4.24 13.63
C THR A 10 3.80 -4.21 12.34
N VAL A 11 3.06 -5.27 12.05
CA VAL A 11 2.22 -5.39 10.85
C VAL A 11 0.78 -5.51 11.28
N ILE A 12 -0.07 -4.63 10.78
CA ILE A 12 -1.52 -4.79 10.90
C ILE A 12 -1.99 -5.65 9.74
N MET A 13 -2.72 -6.72 10.05
CA MET A 13 -3.46 -7.50 9.07
C MET A 13 -4.95 -7.34 9.35
N LEU A 14 -5.73 -7.24 8.28
CA LEU A 14 -7.16 -6.96 8.36
C LEU A 14 -7.91 -7.74 7.27
N ASP A 15 -8.99 -8.42 7.65
CA ASP A 15 -9.86 -9.13 6.72
C ASP A 15 -11.34 -8.91 7.05
N HIS A 16 -12.20 -9.43 6.18
CA HIS A 16 -13.65 -9.43 6.36
C HIS A 16 -14.10 -10.11 7.65
N THR A 17 -15.25 -9.69 8.18
CA THR A 17 -15.82 -10.20 9.43
C THR A 17 -16.91 -11.25 9.20
N ASN A 18 -17.22 -11.55 7.95
CA ASN A 18 -18.39 -12.34 7.56
C ASN A 18 -18.06 -13.78 7.10
N THR A 19 -16.81 -14.23 7.17
CA THR A 19 -16.44 -15.63 6.83
C THR A 19 -16.52 -16.63 7.97
N GLY A 20 -17.01 -16.22 9.14
CA GLY A 20 -17.04 -17.06 10.32
C GLY A 20 -15.70 -17.09 11.06
N PRO A 21 -15.49 -18.08 11.95
CA PRO A 21 -14.37 -18.11 12.88
C PRO A 21 -12.99 -18.01 12.21
N SER A 22 -12.13 -17.15 12.75
CA SER A 22 -10.70 -17.18 12.46
C SER A 22 -9.97 -18.13 13.43
N ALA A 23 -8.67 -18.35 13.21
CA ALA A 23 -7.85 -19.14 14.13
C ALA A 23 -7.54 -18.44 15.46
N ILE A 24 -7.95 -17.17 15.62
CA ILE A 24 -7.56 -16.30 16.74
C ILE A 24 -8.83 -15.76 17.39
N LYS A 25 -8.98 -16.00 18.70
CA LYS A 25 -10.07 -15.43 19.49
C LYS A 25 -9.76 -14.01 19.94
N LEU A 26 -10.79 -13.20 20.10
CA LEU A 26 -10.69 -11.93 20.80
C LEU A 26 -10.40 -12.15 22.29
N LEU A 27 -9.71 -11.20 22.92
CA LEU A 27 -9.31 -11.30 24.32
C LEU A 27 -10.51 -11.09 25.25
N ASN A 28 -10.40 -11.62 26.47
CA ASN A 28 -11.34 -11.40 27.58
C ASN A 28 -12.80 -11.75 27.26
N GLY A 29 -13.03 -12.73 26.38
CA GLY A 29 -14.38 -13.13 25.97
C GLY A 29 -15.13 -12.07 25.16
N ARG A 30 -14.44 -11.03 24.67
CA ARG A 30 -15.06 -9.98 23.85
C ARG A 30 -15.60 -10.60 22.56
N CYS A 31 -16.82 -10.21 22.19
CA CYS A 31 -17.42 -10.58 20.92
C CYS A 31 -17.94 -9.34 20.20
N ARG A 32 -17.87 -9.34 18.88
CA ARG A 32 -18.54 -8.43 17.97
C ARG A 32 -20.02 -8.80 17.93
N ASN A 33 -20.88 -7.90 18.37
CA ASN A 33 -22.33 -8.03 18.29
C ASN A 33 -22.83 -7.01 17.25
N GLN A 34 -23.12 -7.47 16.04
CA GLN A 34 -23.49 -6.65 14.90
C GLN A 34 -24.82 -7.09 14.32
N PRO A 35 -25.94 -6.47 14.74
CA PRO A 35 -27.27 -6.87 14.29
C PRO A 35 -27.47 -6.74 12.78
N ALA A 36 -26.75 -5.81 12.15
CA ALA A 36 -26.75 -5.58 10.71
C ALA A 36 -25.96 -6.65 9.94
N GLU A 37 -25.02 -7.37 10.57
CA GLU A 37 -24.25 -8.39 9.88
C GLU A 37 -25.17 -9.48 9.30
N ARG A 38 -24.89 -9.85 8.05
CA ARG A 38 -25.75 -10.75 7.26
C ARG A 38 -25.51 -12.22 7.57
N ILE A 39 -24.29 -12.57 7.99
CA ILE A 39 -23.86 -13.96 8.18
C ILE A 39 -23.84 -14.35 9.66
N SER A 40 -23.00 -13.68 10.47
CA SER A 40 -22.85 -13.99 11.90
C SER A 40 -23.00 -12.75 12.75
N LYS A 41 -24.17 -12.57 13.37
CA LYS A 41 -24.47 -11.40 14.21
C LYS A 41 -23.63 -11.33 15.49
N VAL A 42 -23.15 -12.47 15.95
CA VAL A 42 -22.24 -12.58 17.11
C VAL A 42 -20.98 -13.27 16.64
N ASP A 43 -19.82 -12.66 16.91
CA ASP A 43 -18.53 -13.20 16.49
C ASP A 43 -17.44 -12.89 17.51
N CYS A 44 -16.84 -13.93 18.08
CA CYS A 44 -15.82 -13.81 19.12
C CYS A 44 -14.39 -13.99 18.58
N TYR A 45 -14.22 -13.97 17.25
CA TYR A 45 -12.94 -14.17 16.58
C TYR A 45 -12.36 -12.86 16.04
N ALA A 46 -11.04 -12.80 15.98
CA ALA A 46 -10.31 -11.63 15.51
C ALA A 46 -10.21 -11.66 13.99
N HIS A 47 -10.69 -10.58 13.35
CA HIS A 47 -10.54 -10.32 11.91
C HIS A 47 -9.53 -9.21 11.61
N SER A 48 -8.92 -8.69 12.67
CA SER A 48 -7.73 -7.88 12.59
C SER A 48 -6.72 -8.35 13.62
N ILE A 49 -5.44 -8.29 13.26
CA ILE A 49 -4.34 -8.62 14.16
C ILE A 49 -3.19 -7.62 14.00
N MET A 50 -2.41 -7.49 15.07
CA MET A 50 -1.09 -6.89 15.04
C MET A 50 -0.04 -8.00 15.19
N PHE A 51 0.77 -8.18 14.15
CA PHE A 51 1.87 -9.15 14.11
C PHE A 51 3.20 -8.44 14.37
N ASN A 52 4.00 -8.98 15.29
CA ASN A 52 5.37 -8.53 15.54
C ASN A 52 6.37 -9.51 14.87
N PRO A 53 7.03 -9.10 13.78
CA PRO A 53 7.99 -9.95 13.07
C PRO A 53 9.30 -10.18 13.84
N GLY A 54 9.58 -9.42 14.89
CA GLY A 54 10.79 -9.55 15.70
C GLY A 54 10.75 -10.72 16.68
N ASN A 55 9.57 -11.08 17.17
CA ASN A 55 9.37 -12.19 18.12
C ASN A 55 8.26 -13.15 17.72
N ASN A 56 7.71 -13.00 16.51
CA ASN A 56 6.61 -13.77 15.95
C ASN A 56 5.30 -13.75 16.77
N GLN A 57 5.12 -12.76 17.65
CA GLN A 57 3.88 -12.64 18.42
C GLN A 57 2.75 -12.02 17.60
N VAL A 58 1.54 -12.48 17.89
CA VAL A 58 0.30 -11.99 17.28
C VAL A 58 -0.62 -11.51 18.39
N ARG A 59 -1.14 -10.29 18.24
CA ARG A 59 -2.16 -9.72 19.13
C ARG A 59 -3.46 -9.49 18.37
N PRO A 60 -4.61 -10.02 18.83
CA PRO A 60 -5.89 -9.73 18.21
C PRO A 60 -6.26 -8.25 18.38
N LEU A 61 -6.89 -7.70 17.35
CA LEU A 61 -7.50 -6.38 17.33
C LEU A 61 -9.00 -6.54 17.08
N TYR A 62 -9.81 -5.72 17.74
CA TYR A 62 -11.24 -5.72 17.55
C TYR A 62 -11.62 -4.80 16.40
N VAL A 63 -12.47 -5.28 15.50
CA VAL A 63 -13.11 -4.46 14.47
C VAL A 63 -14.61 -4.64 14.55
N TYR A 64 -15.33 -3.52 14.55
CA TYR A 64 -16.77 -3.56 14.75
C TYR A 64 -17.50 -3.89 13.46
N THR A 65 -17.24 -3.17 12.37
CA THR A 65 -17.93 -3.35 11.07
C THR A 65 -17.01 -3.98 10.01
N ASP A 66 -17.59 -4.65 9.03
CA ASP A 66 -16.85 -5.37 7.99
C ASP A 66 -15.89 -4.46 7.20
N THR A 67 -14.63 -4.88 7.06
CA THR A 67 -13.57 -4.10 6.43
C THR A 67 -13.19 -4.61 5.05
N TRP A 68 -13.95 -5.54 4.48
CA TRP A 68 -13.65 -6.17 3.21
C TRP A 68 -13.60 -5.16 2.07
N CYS A 69 -12.58 -5.30 1.22
CA CYS A 69 -12.23 -4.37 0.13
C CYS A 69 -12.28 -2.90 0.53
N SER A 70 -11.79 -2.62 1.74
CA SER A 70 -11.52 -1.27 2.21
C SER A 70 -10.20 -0.73 1.69
N SER A 71 -9.91 0.51 2.08
CA SER A 71 -8.71 1.27 1.75
C SER A 71 -8.16 1.96 3.00
N GLY A 72 -6.93 2.46 2.95
CA GLY A 72 -6.35 3.13 4.12
C GLY A 72 -5.00 3.78 3.87
N GLN A 73 -4.61 4.65 4.80
CA GLN A 73 -3.33 5.36 4.78
C GLN A 73 -2.99 5.93 6.17
N PHE A 74 -1.71 6.16 6.45
CA PHE A 74 -1.28 6.87 7.66
C PHE A 74 -1.33 8.39 7.51
N PHE A 75 -1.66 9.08 8.60
CA PHE A 75 -1.28 10.48 8.79
C PHE A 75 0.19 10.62 9.19
N ASN A 76 0.70 11.84 9.13
CA ASN A 76 2.09 12.19 9.51
C ASN A 76 2.43 11.91 10.98
N ASN A 77 1.43 11.76 11.85
CA ASN A 77 1.59 11.40 13.26
C ASN A 77 1.63 9.88 13.49
N GLY A 78 1.55 9.08 12.43
CA GLY A 78 1.55 7.62 12.50
C GLY A 78 0.19 7.00 12.84
N ARG A 79 -0.88 7.81 12.97
CA ARG A 79 -2.26 7.32 13.10
C ARG A 79 -2.74 6.83 11.74
N MET A 80 -3.21 5.59 11.70
CA MET A 80 -3.80 4.99 10.53
C MET A 80 -5.26 5.42 10.38
N VAL A 81 -5.69 5.66 9.15
CA VAL A 81 -7.10 5.76 8.76
C VAL A 81 -7.39 4.64 7.79
N GLN A 82 -8.50 3.95 8.02
CA GLN A 82 -9.08 2.97 7.13
C GLN A 82 -10.51 3.42 6.80
N THR A 83 -10.87 3.37 5.52
CA THR A 83 -12.16 3.84 5.01
C THR A 83 -12.87 2.77 4.19
N GLY A 84 -14.20 2.76 4.30
CA GLY A 84 -15.05 1.81 3.58
C GLY A 84 -14.99 0.39 4.14
N GLY A 85 -15.49 -0.55 3.36
CA GLY A 85 -15.75 -1.93 3.78
C GLY A 85 -16.93 -2.52 3.03
N ASP A 86 -17.30 -3.75 3.35
CA ASP A 86 -18.55 -4.34 2.84
C ASP A 86 -19.72 -3.96 3.76
N PHE A 87 -20.92 -3.94 3.20
CA PHE A 87 -22.19 -3.78 3.90
C PHE A 87 -22.20 -2.69 4.99
N GLU A 88 -22.24 -3.05 6.28
CA GLU A 88 -22.31 -2.09 7.39
C GLU A 88 -21.03 -1.26 7.55
N GLY A 89 -19.93 -1.71 6.95
CA GLY A 89 -18.66 -1.01 6.87
C GLY A 89 -18.54 -0.05 5.68
N ASN A 90 -19.49 -0.05 4.75
CA ASN A 90 -19.35 0.57 3.43
C ASN A 90 -19.04 2.08 3.42
N ARG A 91 -19.50 2.80 4.46
CA ARG A 91 -19.26 4.24 4.64
C ARG A 91 -18.41 4.55 5.88
N LYS A 92 -17.88 3.53 6.54
CA LYS A 92 -17.24 3.68 7.85
C LYS A 92 -15.83 4.23 7.73
N ILE A 93 -15.46 5.00 8.75
CA ILE A 93 -14.10 5.49 8.96
C ILE A 93 -13.61 4.88 10.26
N ARG A 94 -12.46 4.21 10.21
CA ARG A 94 -11.84 3.57 11.36
C ARG A 94 -10.43 4.09 11.50
N THR A 95 -9.99 4.31 12.73
CA THR A 95 -8.63 4.76 13.02
C THR A 95 -7.93 3.80 13.96
N LEU A 96 -6.62 3.68 13.78
CA LEU A 96 -5.77 2.93 14.69
C LEU A 96 -4.52 3.75 14.95
N GLN A 97 -4.25 4.06 16.22
CA GLN A 97 -2.95 4.55 16.64
C GLN A 97 -2.10 3.33 17.02
N PRO A 98 -1.11 2.92 16.22
CA PRO A 98 -0.27 1.79 16.58
C PRO A 98 0.49 2.06 17.88
N CYS A 99 0.72 0.99 18.63
CA CYS A 99 1.45 0.97 19.88
C CYS A 99 2.51 -0.14 19.83
N GLY A 100 3.45 -0.11 20.78
CA GLY A 100 4.44 -1.18 20.92
C GLY A 100 3.81 -2.50 21.34
N ALA A 101 4.60 -3.58 21.33
CA ALA A 101 4.11 -4.94 21.57
C ALA A 101 3.36 -5.13 22.91
N GLY A 102 3.72 -4.38 23.96
CA GLY A 102 3.04 -4.40 25.26
C GLY A 102 1.88 -3.40 25.43
N GLY A 103 1.50 -2.67 24.38
CA GLY A 103 0.43 -1.67 24.44
C GLY A 103 -0.97 -2.25 24.21
N ASN A 104 -2.00 -1.46 24.57
CA ASN A 104 -3.42 -1.79 24.40
C ASN A 104 -4.09 -0.89 23.33
N CYS A 105 -3.45 -0.69 22.18
CA CYS A 105 -4.08 0.02 21.08
C CYS A 105 -5.04 -0.90 20.32
N ASP A 106 -6.17 -0.35 19.94
CA ASP A 106 -7.23 -1.04 19.22
C ASP A 106 -7.86 -0.11 18.18
N TRP A 107 -8.66 -0.65 17.27
CA TRP A 107 -9.38 0.16 16.30
C TRP A 107 -10.47 0.99 16.98
N VAL A 108 -10.59 2.23 16.52
CA VAL A 108 -11.68 3.13 16.88
C VAL A 108 -12.50 3.38 15.63
N GLU A 109 -13.74 2.90 15.62
CA GLU A 109 -14.73 3.27 14.62
C GLU A 109 -15.31 4.64 14.95
N LEU A 110 -15.28 5.55 13.99
CA LEU A 110 -15.75 6.90 14.19
C LEU A 110 -17.27 6.99 13.96
N GLU A 111 -17.90 7.94 14.64
CA GLU A 111 -19.30 8.29 14.40
C GLU A 111 -19.48 8.95 13.02
N GLU A 112 -18.50 9.73 12.58
CA GLU A 112 -18.45 10.31 11.24
C GLU A 112 -18.33 9.22 10.17
N ASN A 113 -19.12 9.37 9.12
CA ASN A 113 -19.11 8.50 7.95
C ASN A 113 -18.65 9.25 6.71
N LEU A 114 -18.11 8.50 5.76
CA LEU A 114 -17.96 8.93 4.37
C LEU A 114 -19.32 9.35 3.81
N VAL A 115 -19.33 10.29 2.87
CA VAL A 115 -20.56 10.77 2.24
C VAL A 115 -21.15 9.71 1.33
N THR A 116 -20.29 9.01 0.60
CA THR A 116 -20.68 7.93 -0.31
C THR A 116 -20.03 6.61 0.07
N GLY A 117 -20.57 5.52 -0.48
CA GLY A 117 -20.05 4.19 -0.28
C GLY A 117 -18.70 3.98 -0.96
N CYS A 118 -17.72 3.48 -0.22
CA CYS A 118 -16.33 3.37 -0.67
C CYS A 118 -15.79 1.94 -0.60
N TRP A 119 -16.50 0.99 -1.22
CA TRP A 119 -16.01 -0.38 -1.44
C TRP A 119 -15.10 -0.42 -2.68
N TYR A 120 -13.87 -0.93 -2.56
CA TYR A 120 -12.81 -0.86 -3.59
C TYR A 120 -12.30 0.55 -3.93
N SER A 121 -12.17 1.42 -2.93
CA SER A 121 -11.62 2.78 -3.08
C SER A 121 -10.10 2.83 -2.82
N SER A 122 -9.45 3.97 -3.05
CA SER A 122 -8.03 4.19 -2.74
C SER A 122 -7.81 5.43 -1.89
N ASN A 123 -6.96 5.33 -0.86
CA ASN A 123 -6.57 6.47 -0.02
C ASN A 123 -5.19 7.00 -0.41
N GLN A 124 -5.06 8.32 -0.42
CA GLN A 124 -3.79 9.01 -0.59
C GLN A 124 -3.65 10.13 0.44
N LEU A 125 -2.52 10.16 1.14
CA LEU A 125 -2.17 11.25 2.04
C LEU A 125 -1.85 12.51 1.22
N LEU A 126 -2.41 13.64 1.61
CA LEU A 126 -2.18 14.95 0.99
C LEU A 126 -0.96 15.66 1.60
N PRO A 127 -0.40 16.71 0.96
CA PRO A 127 0.83 17.38 1.39
C PRO A 127 0.82 17.88 2.85
N SER A 128 -0.34 18.23 3.39
CA SER A 128 -0.47 18.67 4.79
C SER A 128 -0.09 17.58 5.80
N GLY A 129 -0.15 16.31 5.40
CA GLY A 129 0.10 15.15 6.25
C GLY A 129 -1.01 14.87 7.28
N ILE A 130 -2.07 15.68 7.32
CA ILE A 130 -3.19 15.57 8.26
C ILE A 130 -4.54 15.37 7.55
N GLN A 131 -4.52 15.23 6.22
CA GLN A 131 -5.71 15.02 5.40
C GLN A 131 -5.41 13.97 4.33
N GLN A 132 -6.42 13.15 4.05
CA GLN A 132 -6.40 12.14 3.01
C GLN A 132 -7.51 12.43 2.00
N ILE A 133 -7.25 12.05 0.76
CA ILE A 133 -8.27 11.93 -0.28
C ILE A 133 -8.64 10.46 -0.43
N ILE A 134 -9.93 10.17 -0.52
CA ILE A 134 -10.50 8.85 -0.79
C ILE A 134 -11.05 8.91 -2.20
N VAL A 135 -10.54 8.08 -3.10
CA VAL A 135 -10.81 8.15 -4.53
C VAL A 135 -11.48 6.86 -5.00
N GLY A 136 -12.62 7.02 -5.65
CA GLY A 136 -13.37 5.94 -6.28
C GLY A 136 -14.13 5.05 -5.30
N GLY A 137 -14.49 3.89 -5.80
CA GLY A 137 -15.35 2.91 -5.16
C GLY A 137 -16.30 2.31 -6.19
N ARG A 138 -16.82 1.11 -5.92
CA ARG A 138 -17.78 0.45 -6.81
C ARG A 138 -19.03 1.32 -6.94
N ASN A 139 -19.36 1.69 -8.19
CA ASN A 139 -20.45 2.61 -8.53
C ASN A 139 -20.30 4.02 -7.92
N THR A 140 -19.08 4.41 -7.56
CA THR A 140 -18.75 5.68 -6.92
C THR A 140 -17.67 6.41 -7.73
N PRO A 141 -17.99 7.01 -8.88
CA PRO A 141 -17.04 7.74 -9.71
C PRO A 141 -16.78 9.13 -9.13
N SER A 142 -16.27 9.18 -7.90
CA SER A 142 -16.07 10.42 -7.14
C SER A 142 -14.85 10.33 -6.24
N TYR A 143 -14.53 11.43 -5.57
CA TYR A 143 -13.61 11.46 -4.44
C TYR A 143 -14.19 12.30 -3.30
N GLU A 144 -13.73 12.04 -2.08
CA GLU A 144 -14.00 12.86 -0.90
C GLU A 144 -12.76 12.95 0.00
N PHE A 145 -12.84 13.75 1.07
CA PHE A 145 -11.71 14.01 1.96
C PHE A 145 -12.00 13.59 3.40
N TYR A 146 -10.98 13.04 4.06
CA TYR A 146 -10.99 12.82 5.49
C TYR A 146 -9.72 13.34 6.17
N PRO A 147 -9.82 14.17 7.22
CA PRO A 147 -11.05 14.83 7.68
C PRO A 147 -11.62 15.76 6.60
N LYS A 148 -12.92 16.06 6.68
CA LYS A 148 -13.53 17.08 5.81
C LYS A 148 -12.80 18.42 5.95
N ARG A 149 -12.63 19.14 4.85
CA ARG A 149 -11.99 20.48 4.80
C ARG A 149 -12.88 21.55 5.41
N ARG A 150 -14.19 21.35 5.37
CA ARG A 150 -15.20 22.25 5.90
C ARG A 150 -16.44 21.47 6.32
N ALA A 151 -17.20 22.01 7.26
CA ALA A 151 -18.47 21.45 7.68
C ALA A 151 -19.42 21.29 6.47
N GLY A 152 -20.13 20.16 6.40
CA GLY A 152 -21.04 19.86 5.30
C GLY A 152 -20.37 19.51 3.96
N GLU A 153 -19.04 19.35 3.90
CA GLU A 153 -18.39 18.93 2.66
C GLU A 153 -18.88 17.56 2.18
N GLY A 154 -19.33 17.53 0.92
CA GLY A 154 -19.80 16.35 0.21
C GLY A 154 -18.68 15.56 -0.48
N PHE A 155 -19.04 14.86 -1.55
CA PHE A 155 -18.09 14.28 -2.49
C PHE A 155 -18.01 15.11 -3.79
N TYR A 156 -17.00 14.84 -4.60
CA TYR A 156 -16.72 15.51 -5.86
C TYR A 156 -16.72 14.50 -6.99
N ASN A 157 -17.40 14.80 -8.10
CA ASN A 157 -17.42 13.89 -9.25
C ASN A 157 -16.03 13.77 -9.89
N LEU A 158 -15.68 12.54 -10.28
CA LEU A 158 -14.47 12.22 -11.02
C LEU A 158 -14.82 11.35 -12.22
N GLY A 159 -15.31 11.99 -13.27
CA GLY A 159 -15.88 11.33 -14.46
C GLY A 159 -14.96 10.31 -15.14
N MET A 160 -13.63 10.43 -15.01
CA MET A 160 -12.70 9.43 -15.53
C MET A 160 -12.82 8.05 -14.89
N LEU A 161 -13.44 7.98 -13.69
CA LEU A 161 -13.77 6.72 -13.02
C LEU A 161 -15.15 6.20 -13.42
N GLY A 162 -15.89 6.92 -14.26
CA GLY A 162 -17.14 6.46 -14.84
C GLY A 162 -16.93 5.21 -15.70
N GLY A 163 -17.89 4.28 -15.64
CA GLY A 163 -17.84 2.99 -16.32
C GLY A 163 -17.45 1.82 -15.42
N ASP A 164 -17.38 0.63 -16.02
CA ASP A 164 -17.18 -0.61 -15.29
C ASP A 164 -15.70 -0.88 -14.94
N ASN A 165 -15.48 -1.49 -13.79
CA ASN A 165 -14.18 -2.02 -13.34
C ASN A 165 -13.07 -0.98 -13.08
N ASN A 166 -13.42 0.27 -12.76
CA ASN A 166 -12.49 1.31 -12.29
C ASN A 166 -12.22 1.23 -10.77
N LEU A 167 -12.06 0.02 -10.26
CA LEU A 167 -11.91 -0.27 -8.84
C LEU A 167 -10.44 -0.15 -8.40
N TYR A 168 -10.19 0.24 -7.15
CA TYR A 168 -8.84 0.54 -6.64
C TYR A 168 -8.00 1.37 -7.62
N PRO A 169 -8.44 2.59 -7.99
CA PRO A 169 -7.64 3.44 -8.87
C PRO A 169 -6.25 3.65 -8.25
N PHE A 170 -5.21 3.61 -9.07
CA PHE A 170 -3.85 3.91 -8.63
C PHE A 170 -3.74 5.42 -8.46
N VAL A 171 -3.61 5.87 -7.22
CA VAL A 171 -3.51 7.28 -6.86
C VAL A 171 -2.13 7.57 -6.30
N TYR A 172 -1.44 8.55 -6.88
CA TYR A 172 -0.12 8.98 -6.46
C TYR A 172 -0.09 10.50 -6.31
N LEU A 173 0.26 10.99 -5.13
CA LEU A 173 0.63 12.39 -4.94
C LEU A 173 1.95 12.66 -5.66
N LEU A 174 2.02 13.73 -6.44
CA LEU A 174 3.20 14.14 -7.20
C LEU A 174 3.99 15.22 -6.44
N PRO A 175 5.30 15.44 -6.76
CA PRO A 175 6.13 16.45 -6.11
C PRO A 175 5.60 17.88 -6.21
N ASN A 176 4.86 18.19 -7.27
CA ASN A 176 4.24 19.50 -7.51
C ASN A 176 2.92 19.70 -6.74
N GLY A 177 2.44 18.69 -6.01
CA GLY A 177 1.18 18.74 -5.25
C GLY A 177 -0.04 18.16 -5.98
N ASP A 178 0.09 17.84 -7.27
CA ASP A 178 -0.99 17.23 -8.05
C ASP A 178 -1.16 15.75 -7.73
N LEU A 179 -2.29 15.18 -8.17
CA LEU A 179 -2.57 13.76 -8.07
C LEU A 179 -2.53 13.12 -9.45
N PHE A 180 -1.71 12.09 -9.61
CA PHE A 180 -1.86 11.16 -10.72
C PHE A 180 -2.89 10.10 -10.33
N VAL A 181 -3.96 9.98 -11.13
CA VAL A 181 -5.00 8.97 -10.97
C VAL A 181 -4.98 8.08 -12.21
N PHE A 182 -4.94 6.77 -12.02
CA PHE A 182 -5.03 5.79 -13.09
C PHE A 182 -6.09 4.74 -12.74
N ALA A 183 -6.99 4.47 -13.68
CA ALA A 183 -7.97 3.40 -13.58
C ALA A 183 -8.11 2.69 -14.93
N ASN A 184 -8.23 1.37 -14.90
CA ASN A 184 -8.37 0.52 -16.08
C ASN A 184 -7.19 0.68 -17.06
N ARG A 185 -7.33 1.52 -18.08
CA ARG A 185 -6.26 1.90 -19.03
C ARG A 185 -6.03 3.40 -19.11
N ASN A 186 -6.77 4.19 -18.33
CA ASN A 186 -6.90 5.62 -18.46
C ASN A 186 -6.26 6.34 -17.26
N SER A 187 -5.55 7.43 -17.54
CA SER A 187 -5.02 8.36 -16.54
C SER A 187 -5.29 9.83 -16.85
N GLY A 188 -6.30 10.12 -17.69
CA GLY A 188 -6.52 11.45 -18.28
C GLY A 188 -5.60 11.77 -19.47
N TYR A 189 -4.73 10.83 -19.85
CA TYR A 189 -3.82 10.87 -20.99
C TYR A 189 -4.17 9.73 -21.97
N PRO A 190 -3.57 9.67 -23.18
CA PRO A 190 -3.76 8.54 -24.07
C PRO A 190 -3.61 7.21 -23.34
N GLN A 191 -4.51 6.28 -23.63
CA GLN A 191 -4.60 5.04 -22.87
C GLN A 191 -3.30 4.23 -22.99
N ILE A 192 -2.91 3.59 -21.88
CA ILE A 192 -1.85 2.60 -21.93
C ILE A 192 -2.26 1.46 -22.88
N LEU A 193 -1.32 0.99 -23.71
CA LEU A 193 -1.56 -0.15 -24.59
C LEU A 193 -1.69 -1.46 -23.80
N GLY A 194 -2.33 -2.45 -24.40
CA GLY A 194 -2.57 -3.75 -23.78
C GLY A 194 -3.84 -3.79 -22.92
N ASN A 195 -3.82 -4.62 -21.89
CA ASN A 195 -4.99 -4.90 -21.06
C ASN A 195 -5.24 -3.82 -19.99
N PRO A 196 -6.45 -3.80 -19.40
CA PRO A 196 -6.74 -3.13 -18.13
C PRO A 196 -5.77 -3.53 -17.00
N ARG A 197 -5.39 -2.60 -16.12
CA ARG A 197 -4.29 -2.81 -15.14
C ARG A 197 -4.70 -2.73 -13.68
N ASN A 198 -5.75 -2.01 -13.30
CA ASN A 198 -6.20 -1.99 -11.91
C ASN A 198 -7.03 -3.23 -11.58
N TYR A 199 -7.48 -3.35 -10.33
CA TYR A 199 -8.46 -4.34 -9.94
C TYR A 199 -9.74 -4.22 -10.79
N LEU A 200 -10.35 -5.27 -11.34
CA LEU A 200 -10.25 -6.74 -11.12
C LEU A 200 -9.13 -7.47 -11.88
N PHE A 201 -8.31 -6.76 -12.65
CA PHE A 201 -7.41 -7.35 -13.64
C PHE A 201 -6.02 -7.69 -13.09
N ALA A 202 -5.76 -7.41 -11.81
CA ALA A 202 -4.54 -7.78 -11.08
C ALA A 202 -3.23 -7.22 -11.68
N GLY A 203 -3.26 -6.12 -12.42
CA GLY A 203 -2.04 -5.35 -12.67
C GLY A 203 -1.62 -4.56 -11.42
N SER A 204 -0.41 -4.04 -11.48
CA SER A 204 0.21 -3.32 -10.37
C SER A 204 0.88 -2.06 -10.88
N ALA A 205 1.00 -1.07 -10.00
CA ALA A 205 1.72 0.15 -10.28
C ALA A 205 2.70 0.47 -9.16
N VAL A 206 3.74 1.23 -9.50
CA VAL A 206 4.71 1.78 -8.56
C VAL A 206 5.18 3.16 -9.03
N MET A 207 5.32 4.10 -8.10
CA MET A 207 6.12 5.30 -8.33
C MET A 207 7.61 4.94 -8.16
N LEU A 208 8.38 5.12 -9.22
CA LEU A 208 9.83 4.94 -9.18
C LEU A 208 10.47 5.97 -8.24
N PRO A 209 11.68 5.67 -7.71
CA PRO A 209 12.25 6.47 -6.63
C PRO A 209 12.43 7.94 -7.03
N LEU A 210 11.98 8.85 -6.17
CA LEU A 210 12.30 10.27 -6.31
C LEU A 210 13.74 10.45 -5.85
N THR A 211 14.59 11.03 -6.70
CA THR A 211 16.03 11.09 -6.42
C THR A 211 16.53 12.51 -6.24
N TRP A 212 17.49 12.69 -5.33
CA TRP A 212 18.10 13.98 -5.07
C TRP A 212 18.90 14.52 -6.26
N GLN A 213 19.45 13.64 -7.11
CA GLN A 213 20.26 14.04 -8.27
C GLN A 213 19.47 14.91 -9.26
N ILE A 214 18.15 14.78 -9.27
CA ILE A 214 17.22 15.53 -10.14
C ILE A 214 16.23 16.37 -9.33
N GLY A 215 16.61 16.76 -8.10
CA GLY A 215 15.82 17.67 -7.26
C GLY A 215 14.50 17.09 -6.73
N PHE A 216 14.28 15.78 -6.83
CA PHE A 216 13.00 15.11 -6.51
C PHE A 216 11.81 15.55 -7.38
N GLU A 217 12.05 16.15 -8.54
CA GLU A 217 11.00 16.79 -9.36
C GLU A 217 10.27 15.80 -10.28
N PHE A 218 10.95 14.71 -10.68
CA PHE A 218 10.46 13.77 -11.67
C PHE A 218 9.81 12.55 -11.01
N ALA A 219 8.49 12.50 -11.04
CA ALA A 219 7.71 11.34 -10.62
C ALA A 219 7.43 10.46 -11.83
N GLN A 220 8.24 9.41 -12.00
CA GLN A 220 7.99 8.37 -12.99
C GLN A 220 7.15 7.25 -12.37
N ILE A 221 6.07 6.88 -13.03
CA ILE A 221 5.15 5.82 -12.58
C ILE A 221 5.24 4.69 -13.59
N MET A 222 5.41 3.47 -13.10
CA MET A 222 5.36 2.25 -13.88
C MET A 222 4.06 1.52 -13.58
N VAL A 223 3.37 1.06 -14.61
CA VAL A 223 2.16 0.23 -14.51
C VAL A 223 2.34 -1.03 -15.35
N CYS A 224 2.14 -2.20 -14.75
CA CYS A 224 2.43 -3.50 -15.35
C CYS A 224 1.27 -4.50 -15.18
N GLY A 225 1.28 -5.57 -15.98
CA GLY A 225 0.40 -6.72 -15.77
C GLY A 225 -1.03 -6.50 -16.27
N GLY A 226 -2.04 -7.15 -15.70
CA GLY A 226 -3.42 -6.98 -16.17
C GLY A 226 -3.93 -8.14 -17.02
N ALA A 227 -4.95 -8.82 -16.54
CA ALA A 227 -5.69 -9.85 -17.25
C ALA A 227 -6.52 -9.27 -18.40
N ALA A 228 -6.84 -10.08 -19.40
CA ALA A 228 -7.73 -9.69 -20.49
C ALA A 228 -9.08 -9.17 -19.96
N ALA A 229 -9.66 -8.22 -20.70
CA ALA A 229 -10.99 -7.72 -20.40
C ALA A 229 -12.01 -8.88 -20.33
N GLY A 230 -12.87 -8.89 -19.31
CA GLY A 230 -13.86 -9.95 -19.10
C GLY A 230 -13.33 -11.25 -18.46
N ALA A 231 -12.01 -11.38 -18.25
CA ALA A 231 -11.44 -12.56 -17.57
C ALA A 231 -12.00 -12.78 -16.16
N SER A 232 -12.20 -11.68 -15.43
CA SER A 232 -12.80 -11.69 -14.09
C SER A 232 -14.27 -12.15 -14.10
N ASN A 233 -14.99 -11.89 -15.18
CA ASN A 233 -16.43 -12.18 -15.27
C ASN A 233 -16.69 -13.66 -15.58
N THR A 234 -15.75 -14.32 -16.27
CA THR A 234 -15.85 -15.72 -16.67
C THR A 234 -15.12 -16.66 -15.70
N GLY A 235 -14.39 -16.12 -14.71
CA GLY A 235 -13.55 -16.93 -13.82
C GLY A 235 -12.40 -17.63 -14.55
N ASN A 236 -12.07 -17.21 -15.78
CA ASN A 236 -11.09 -17.89 -16.61
C ASN A 236 -9.67 -17.59 -16.12
N ALA A 237 -9.14 -18.51 -15.29
CA ALA A 237 -7.77 -18.43 -14.78
C ALA A 237 -6.69 -18.50 -15.87
N ASN A 238 -7.04 -18.94 -17.09
CA ASN A 238 -6.13 -19.08 -18.23
C ASN A 238 -6.24 -17.90 -19.21
N ALA A 239 -7.02 -16.87 -18.89
CA ALA A 239 -7.16 -15.71 -19.76
C ALA A 239 -5.79 -15.02 -19.97
N PRO A 240 -5.48 -14.57 -21.20
CA PRO A 240 -4.18 -13.99 -21.51
C PRO A 240 -3.94 -12.72 -20.68
N MET A 241 -2.77 -12.66 -20.03
CA MET A 241 -2.33 -11.48 -19.28
C MET A 241 -1.41 -10.61 -20.12
N SER A 242 -1.41 -9.32 -19.83
CA SER A 242 -0.46 -8.38 -20.45
C SER A 242 0.93 -8.55 -19.84
N PHE A 243 1.84 -9.12 -20.64
CA PHE A 243 3.28 -9.09 -20.39
C PHE A 243 3.90 -7.77 -20.84
N SER A 244 3.29 -6.65 -20.47
CA SER A 244 3.84 -5.33 -20.77
C SER A 244 3.76 -4.43 -19.56
N CYS A 245 4.65 -3.46 -19.53
CA CYS A 245 4.63 -2.34 -18.61
C CYS A 245 4.60 -1.03 -19.42
N GLY A 246 3.83 -0.08 -18.93
CA GLY A 246 3.91 1.32 -19.35
C GLY A 246 4.67 2.11 -18.30
N THR A 247 5.51 3.03 -18.72
CA THR A 247 6.06 4.05 -17.82
C THR A 247 5.61 5.43 -18.25
N ILE A 248 5.29 6.29 -17.30
CA ILE A 248 4.88 7.69 -17.56
C ILE A 248 5.59 8.60 -16.57
N VAL A 249 6.15 9.71 -17.06
CA VAL A 249 6.64 10.78 -16.20
C VAL A 249 5.45 11.69 -15.89
N ALA A 250 4.78 11.41 -14.78
CA ALA A 250 3.51 12.04 -14.43
C ALA A 250 3.65 13.52 -14.07
N SER A 251 4.84 13.97 -13.66
CA SER A 251 5.13 15.39 -13.41
C SER A 251 5.62 16.16 -14.66
N SER A 252 5.66 15.52 -15.83
CA SER A 252 6.01 16.20 -17.10
C SER A 252 4.90 17.15 -17.54
N LYS A 253 5.25 18.22 -18.27
CA LYS A 253 4.27 19.11 -18.93
C LYS A 253 3.41 18.37 -19.97
N ASN A 254 4.00 17.38 -20.66
CA ASN A 254 3.33 16.55 -21.66
C ASN A 254 3.58 15.06 -21.35
N PRO A 255 2.84 14.46 -20.42
CA PRO A 255 3.00 13.05 -20.05
C PRO A 255 2.60 12.10 -21.17
N GLY A 256 3.36 11.02 -21.35
CA GLY A 256 3.06 9.97 -22.33
C GLY A 256 3.61 8.62 -21.88
N TRP A 257 3.01 7.54 -22.37
CA TRP A 257 3.43 6.17 -22.04
C TRP A 257 4.63 5.72 -22.87
N GLY A 258 5.75 5.46 -22.20
CA GLY A 258 6.85 4.66 -22.75
C GLY A 258 6.55 3.15 -22.63
N LYS A 259 7.00 2.36 -23.61
CA LYS A 259 6.81 0.90 -23.64
C LYS A 259 7.97 0.18 -22.94
N ALA A 260 7.63 -0.79 -22.08
CA ALA A 260 8.55 -1.81 -21.60
C ALA A 260 7.90 -3.20 -21.82
N ASN A 261 8.61 -4.12 -22.49
CA ASN A 261 8.11 -5.45 -22.84
C ASN A 261 8.73 -6.52 -21.92
N ASN A 262 8.00 -7.62 -21.68
CA ASN A 262 8.42 -8.85 -20.98
C ASN A 262 8.56 -8.81 -19.42
N PRO A 263 7.52 -8.49 -18.62
CA PRO A 263 7.46 -8.81 -17.19
C PRO A 263 7.11 -10.28 -16.95
N ALA A 264 7.63 -10.83 -15.84
CA ALA A 264 7.82 -12.27 -15.64
C ALA A 264 6.77 -12.95 -14.72
N LEU A 265 6.74 -14.28 -14.81
CA LEU A 265 6.05 -15.21 -13.89
C LEU A 265 6.87 -15.49 -12.60
N ASN A 266 8.06 -14.90 -12.52
CA ASN A 266 9.01 -15.01 -11.41
C ASN A 266 9.06 -13.66 -10.66
N PRO A 267 9.40 -13.62 -9.36
CA PRO A 267 9.77 -12.36 -8.73
C PRO A 267 10.88 -11.67 -9.54
N VAL A 268 10.71 -10.39 -9.84
CA VAL A 268 11.67 -9.60 -10.62
C VAL A 268 12.10 -8.38 -9.83
N ASN A 269 13.39 -8.04 -9.92
CA ASN A 269 13.89 -6.73 -9.52
C ASN A 269 13.98 -5.86 -10.77
N TYR A 270 13.29 -4.73 -10.78
CA TYR A 270 13.44 -3.75 -11.85
C TYR A 270 14.50 -2.72 -11.47
N ASN A 271 15.55 -2.60 -12.28
CA ASN A 271 16.53 -1.53 -12.13
C ASN A 271 16.06 -0.29 -12.90
N PRO A 272 15.69 0.82 -12.21
CA PRO A 272 15.18 2.01 -12.86
C PRO A 272 16.24 2.78 -13.66
N VAL A 273 17.53 2.57 -13.38
CA VAL A 273 18.64 3.22 -14.08
C VAL A 273 18.88 2.56 -15.43
N THR A 274 19.03 1.24 -15.45
CA THR A 274 19.30 0.49 -16.68
C THR A 274 18.03 0.14 -17.45
N LYS A 275 16.86 0.33 -16.85
CA LYS A 275 15.54 -0.07 -17.36
C LYS A 275 15.43 -1.56 -17.66
N GLN A 276 16.17 -2.39 -16.91
CA GLN A 276 16.20 -3.84 -17.08
C GLN A 276 15.58 -4.57 -15.89
N PHE A 277 15.00 -5.74 -16.16
CA PHE A 277 14.51 -6.66 -15.14
C PHE A 277 15.55 -7.76 -14.86
N GLN A 278 15.88 -7.98 -13.59
CA GLN A 278 16.60 -9.16 -13.14
C GLN A 278 15.60 -10.20 -12.63
N ILE A 279 15.68 -11.41 -13.17
CA ILE A 279 14.78 -12.52 -12.83
C ILE A 279 15.36 -13.30 -11.64
N TYR A 280 14.57 -13.47 -10.57
CA TYR A 280 14.91 -14.36 -9.46
C TYR A 280 14.41 -15.79 -9.69
N ALA A 281 14.88 -16.73 -8.87
CA ALA A 281 14.48 -18.13 -8.92
C ALA A 281 12.95 -18.29 -8.86
N LYS A 282 12.42 -19.19 -9.71
CA LYS A 282 10.99 -19.51 -9.79
C LYS A 282 10.48 -20.04 -8.46
N THR A 283 9.25 -19.68 -8.09
CA THR A 283 8.57 -20.24 -6.90
C THR A 283 7.44 -21.17 -7.33
N ASN A 284 7.24 -22.30 -6.64
CA ASN A 284 6.13 -23.23 -6.90
C ASN A 284 4.82 -22.87 -6.17
N ILE A 285 4.74 -21.67 -5.59
CA ILE A 285 3.57 -21.19 -4.85
C ILE A 285 2.87 -20.12 -5.69
N LEU A 286 1.62 -20.36 -6.07
CA LEU A 286 0.81 -19.39 -6.82
C LEU A 286 0.46 -18.19 -5.93
N ARG A 287 0.66 -16.99 -6.46
CA ARG A 287 0.31 -15.71 -5.82
C ARG A 287 -0.85 -15.10 -6.58
N MET A 288 -2.04 -15.38 -6.11
CA MET A 288 -3.28 -15.03 -6.81
C MET A 288 -4.01 -13.92 -6.03
N TYR A 289 -5.27 -13.71 -6.41
CA TYR A 289 -6.22 -12.82 -5.77
C TYR A 289 -6.11 -12.79 -4.23
N HIS A 290 -6.20 -11.59 -3.63
CA HIS A 290 -6.04 -11.30 -2.19
C HIS A 290 -4.66 -11.52 -1.55
N SER A 291 -3.60 -11.84 -2.31
CA SER A 291 -2.24 -11.79 -1.77
C SER A 291 -1.74 -10.34 -1.63
N THR A 292 -0.88 -10.10 -0.63
CA THR A 292 -0.23 -8.80 -0.44
C THR A 292 1.28 -8.97 -0.24
N ALA A 293 2.04 -7.93 -0.58
CA ALA A 293 3.48 -7.85 -0.36
C ALA A 293 3.83 -6.51 0.28
N ASN A 294 4.55 -6.52 1.42
CA ASN A 294 5.02 -5.32 2.10
C ASN A 294 6.52 -5.41 2.39
N LEU A 295 7.22 -4.30 2.29
CA LEU A 295 8.59 -4.20 2.77
C LEU A 295 8.57 -4.07 4.30
N LEU A 296 9.23 -5.00 4.99
CA LEU A 296 9.48 -4.92 6.42
C LEU A 296 10.66 -3.99 6.69
N ALA A 297 10.72 -3.42 7.90
CA ALA A 297 11.78 -2.52 8.32
C ALA A 297 13.18 -3.17 8.33
N ASP A 298 13.23 -4.50 8.38
CA ASP A 298 14.45 -5.30 8.28
C ASP A 298 14.77 -5.74 6.84
N GLU A 299 14.20 -5.05 5.85
CA GLU A 299 14.41 -5.22 4.40
C GLU A 299 13.88 -6.53 3.82
N ARG A 300 13.27 -7.39 4.64
CA ARG A 300 12.53 -8.55 4.15
C ARG A 300 11.23 -8.10 3.48
N VAL A 301 10.74 -8.89 2.52
CA VAL A 301 9.40 -8.71 1.97
C VAL A 301 8.44 -9.66 2.67
N LEU A 302 7.50 -9.12 3.43
CA LEU A 302 6.39 -9.88 4.00
C LEU A 302 5.36 -10.15 2.91
N LEU A 303 5.05 -11.43 2.72
CA LEU A 303 3.98 -11.88 1.84
C LEU A 303 2.86 -12.46 2.70
N VAL A 304 1.63 -11.97 2.53
CA VAL A 304 0.46 -12.42 3.30
C VAL A 304 -0.61 -12.98 2.35
N ARG A 305 -1.30 -14.04 2.80
CA ARG A 305 -2.27 -14.85 2.02
C ARG A 305 -1.71 -15.54 0.77
N SER A 306 -0.42 -15.89 0.84
CA SER A 306 0.24 -16.92 0.04
C SER A 306 1.48 -17.37 0.83
N LYS A 307 1.86 -18.66 0.77
CA LYS A 307 2.95 -19.24 1.59
C LYS A 307 4.23 -18.39 1.47
N THR A 308 4.82 -18.05 2.62
CA THR A 308 6.05 -17.25 2.75
C THR A 308 7.21 -17.91 2.00
N HIS A 309 7.96 -17.14 1.20
CA HIS A 309 9.24 -17.61 0.66
C HIS A 309 10.34 -17.40 1.72
N GLN A 310 10.85 -18.48 2.29
CA GLN A 310 11.85 -18.49 3.37
C GLN A 310 13.31 -18.26 2.91
N PHE A 311 13.56 -18.14 1.60
CA PHE A 311 14.93 -18.21 1.05
C PHE A 311 15.54 -16.87 0.62
N TYR A 312 15.11 -15.73 1.17
CA TYR A 312 15.88 -14.49 1.05
C TYR A 312 16.98 -14.46 2.13
N THR A 313 18.00 -15.29 1.96
CA THR A 313 19.25 -15.20 2.73
C THR A 313 20.18 -14.23 2.03
N PHE A 314 20.31 -13.02 2.58
CA PHE A 314 21.33 -12.07 2.15
C PHE A 314 22.68 -12.56 2.68
N ASN A 315 23.54 -13.07 1.80
CA ASN A 315 24.89 -13.53 2.14
C ASN A 315 25.95 -12.42 2.01
N GLY A 316 25.53 -11.16 1.90
CA GLY A 316 26.42 -9.99 1.80
C GLY A 316 26.67 -9.30 3.14
N VAL A 317 27.58 -8.32 3.15
CA VAL A 317 27.81 -7.45 4.32
C VAL A 317 26.54 -6.64 4.60
N ARG A 318 25.87 -6.92 5.71
CA ARG A 318 24.69 -6.17 6.15
C ARG A 318 25.11 -4.95 6.95
N LEU A 319 24.61 -3.79 6.56
CA LEU A 319 24.74 -2.56 7.33
C LEU A 319 23.70 -2.57 8.45
N ALA A 320 24.13 -2.34 9.69
CA ALA A 320 23.28 -2.30 10.87
C ALA A 320 23.11 -0.85 11.34
N ILE A 321 21.92 -0.29 11.18
CA ILE A 321 21.60 1.05 11.69
C ILE A 321 21.64 1.02 13.22
N GLN A 322 22.51 1.86 13.80
CA GLN A 322 22.72 1.99 15.25
C GLN A 322 21.86 3.11 15.85
N GLY A 323 21.53 4.12 15.05
CA GLY A 323 20.72 5.24 15.53
C GLY A 323 20.36 6.23 14.43
N TYR A 324 19.19 6.84 14.58
CA TYR A 324 18.66 7.87 13.71
C TYR A 324 17.62 8.70 14.48
N LEU A 325 17.25 9.86 13.94
CA LEU A 325 16.19 10.68 14.53
C LEU A 325 14.81 10.07 14.24
N ASN A 326 14.01 9.84 15.30
CA ASN A 326 12.65 9.32 15.19
C ASN A 326 11.66 10.28 14.50
N ARG A 327 11.99 11.57 14.44
CA ARG A 327 11.23 12.60 13.73
C ARG A 327 12.19 13.55 13.03
N ILE A 328 11.88 13.87 11.78
CA ILE A 328 12.58 14.86 10.97
C ILE A 328 11.57 15.80 10.31
N LYS A 329 11.96 17.05 10.10
CA LYS A 329 11.20 18.04 9.34
C LYS A 329 11.55 17.95 7.86
N TYR A 330 10.66 18.45 7.00
CA TYR A 330 10.95 18.59 5.58
C TYR A 330 12.21 19.45 5.37
N LYS A 331 13.11 19.01 4.47
CA LYS A 331 14.44 19.60 4.21
C LYS A 331 15.42 19.60 5.39
N GLN A 332 15.10 18.96 6.51
CA GLN A 332 16.04 18.82 7.63
C GLN A 332 17.21 17.91 7.25
N VAL A 333 18.43 18.37 7.55
CA VAL A 333 19.62 17.52 7.55
C VAL A 333 19.64 16.70 8.85
N PHE A 334 19.89 15.40 8.73
CA PHE A 334 19.96 14.48 9.86
C PHE A 334 21.11 13.49 9.71
N VAL A 335 21.51 12.88 10.82
CA VAL A 335 22.58 11.89 10.89
C VAL A 335 21.97 10.50 11.06
N VAL A 336 22.51 9.53 10.34
CA VAL A 336 22.23 8.10 10.53
C VAL A 336 23.54 7.43 10.93
N ASN A 337 23.56 6.87 12.13
CA ASN A 337 24.67 6.07 12.62
C ASN A 337 24.45 4.63 12.19
N PHE A 338 25.50 4.00 11.65
CA PHE A 338 25.46 2.61 11.25
C PHE A 338 26.80 1.92 11.50
N ALA A 339 26.74 0.61 11.64
CA ALA A 339 27.91 -0.26 11.71
C ALA A 339 27.93 -1.18 10.48
N MET A 340 29.11 -1.45 9.96
CA MET A 340 29.32 -2.45 8.91
C MET A 340 30.73 -3.05 9.05
N GLY A 341 30.90 -4.31 8.66
CA GLY A 341 32.19 -4.98 8.72
C GLY A 341 33.21 -4.38 7.75
N GLN A 342 32.95 -4.51 6.45
CA GLN A 342 33.78 -3.92 5.39
C GLN A 342 32.93 -3.08 4.45
N ARG A 343 33.33 -1.83 4.22
CA ARG A 343 32.66 -0.96 3.25
C ARG A 343 33.01 -1.39 1.83
N VAL A 344 32.00 -1.81 1.07
CA VAL A 344 32.09 -2.04 -0.37
C VAL A 344 31.24 -0.99 -1.07
N GLY A 345 31.89 -0.08 -1.83
CA GLY A 345 31.20 0.96 -2.60
C GLY A 345 30.71 2.18 -1.79
N VAL A 346 29.64 2.79 -2.29
CA VAL A 346 29.02 4.00 -1.71
C VAL A 346 27.90 3.65 -0.75
N VAL A 347 27.72 4.48 0.29
CA VAL A 347 26.59 4.34 1.21
C VAL A 347 25.45 5.24 0.72
N GLU A 348 24.30 4.64 0.49
CA GLU A 348 23.09 5.31 0.07
C GLU A 348 22.04 5.22 1.18
N VAL A 349 21.24 6.27 1.34
CA VAL A 349 20.10 6.28 2.25
C VAL A 349 18.83 6.44 1.44
N ASN A 350 17.96 5.44 1.52
CA ASN A 350 16.65 5.44 0.86
C ASN A 350 15.56 5.46 1.93
N MET A 351 14.58 6.35 1.77
CA MET A 351 13.39 6.42 2.62
C MET A 351 12.19 5.85 1.90
N ASN A 352 11.53 4.87 2.51
CA ASN A 352 10.31 4.27 2.00
C ASN A 352 9.14 4.69 2.89
N SER A 353 8.02 5.05 2.27
CA SER A 353 6.75 5.13 3.01
C SER A 353 6.26 3.73 3.36
N ALA A 354 5.41 3.63 4.37
CA ALA A 354 4.75 2.39 4.74
C ALA A 354 3.36 2.32 4.07
N PRO A 355 3.19 1.59 2.96
CA PRO A 355 1.93 1.58 2.22
C PRO A 355 0.87 0.70 2.90
N TYR A 356 -0.39 1.04 2.66
CA TYR A 356 -1.51 0.12 2.90
C TYR A 356 -1.72 -0.73 1.65
N VAL A 357 -1.53 -2.04 1.75
CA VAL A 357 -1.51 -2.94 0.59
C VAL A 357 -2.72 -3.83 0.57
N THR A 358 -3.41 -3.83 -0.58
CA THR A 358 -4.51 -4.74 -0.88
C THR A 358 -4.74 -4.81 -2.39
N HIS A 359 -5.28 -5.92 -2.90
CA HIS A 359 -5.73 -6.06 -4.30
C HIS A 359 -4.74 -5.52 -5.35
N SER A 360 -3.47 -5.93 -5.24
CA SER A 360 -2.37 -5.56 -6.14
C SER A 360 -1.96 -4.08 -6.15
N PHE A 361 -2.43 -3.28 -5.19
CA PHE A 361 -2.06 -1.87 -5.02
C PHE A 361 -1.48 -1.59 -3.63
N ALA A 362 -0.38 -0.84 -3.60
CA ALA A 362 0.28 -0.34 -2.40
C ALA A 362 -0.02 1.16 -2.22
N GLN A 363 -1.09 1.46 -1.51
CA GLN A 363 -1.62 2.82 -1.36
C GLN A 363 -0.62 3.70 -0.60
N GLY A 364 -0.25 4.83 -1.21
CA GLY A 364 0.75 5.77 -0.72
C GLY A 364 2.19 5.25 -0.70
N GLN A 365 2.50 4.20 -1.46
CA GLN A 365 3.89 3.78 -1.68
C GLN A 365 4.69 4.92 -2.33
N ARG A 366 5.85 5.21 -1.74
CA ARG A 366 6.83 6.15 -2.27
C ARG A 366 8.21 5.78 -1.75
N GLN A 367 9.21 5.87 -2.63
CA GLN A 367 10.61 5.77 -2.26
C GLN A 367 11.31 7.09 -2.59
N MET A 368 12.17 7.55 -1.69
CA MET A 368 13.07 8.68 -1.92
C MET A 368 14.52 8.24 -1.75
N LYS A 369 15.37 8.54 -2.73
CA LYS A 369 16.82 8.39 -2.65
C LYS A 369 17.42 9.71 -2.21
N LEU A 370 17.95 9.75 -0.98
CA LEU A 370 18.45 10.99 -0.37
C LEU A 370 19.87 11.32 -0.80
N LYS A 371 20.20 12.62 -0.75
CA LYS A 371 21.59 13.08 -0.88
C LYS A 371 22.33 12.68 0.39
N THR A 372 23.43 11.96 0.23
CA THR A 372 24.31 11.56 1.33
C THR A 372 25.64 12.30 1.22
N MET A 373 26.23 12.61 2.37
CA MET A 373 27.65 13.00 2.45
C MET A 373 28.50 11.73 2.63
N LEU A 374 29.80 11.83 2.37
CA LEU A 374 30.71 10.73 2.68
C LEU A 374 30.61 10.39 4.16
N PRO A 375 30.38 9.11 4.53
CA PRO A 375 30.36 8.71 5.92
C PRO A 375 31.70 9.02 6.59
N THR A 376 31.66 9.67 7.74
CA THR A 376 32.82 9.85 8.62
C THR A 376 32.83 8.73 9.65
N LYS A 377 34.02 8.20 9.97
CA LYS A 377 34.15 7.26 11.09
C LYS A 377 33.75 7.95 12.38
N ALA A 378 32.94 7.28 13.20
CA ALA A 378 32.57 7.74 14.53
C ALA A 378 33.31 6.89 15.57
N GLY A 379 34.20 7.52 16.35
CA GLY A 379 35.05 6.82 17.33
C GLY A 379 36.24 6.09 16.69
N ASN A 380 36.70 5.01 17.32
CA ASN A 380 37.90 4.25 16.92
C ASN A 380 37.64 3.14 15.85
N GLY A 381 36.47 3.15 15.21
CA GLY A 381 36.03 2.12 14.25
C GLY A 381 35.99 2.61 12.81
#